data_AF-A0A2W7NEH5-F1
#
_entry.id   AF-A0A2W7NEH5-F1
#
_cell.length_a   1.000
_cell.length_b   1.000
_cell.length_c   1.000
_cell.angle_alpha   90.00
_cell.angle_beta   90.00
_cell.angle_gamma   90.00
#
_symmetry.space_group_name_H-M   'P 1'
#
loop_
_entity.id
_entity.type
_entity.pdbx_description
1 polymer ?
#
loop_
_entity_poly.entity_id
_entity_poly.type
_entity_poly.pdbx_seq_one_letter_code
_entity_poly.pdbx_strand_id
1 'polypeptide(L)'
;MNNAKHSIKANLYLNMLTDSPNDYMARVLSEKTLNVADICQAAVTRGGAPTTSDAMMHNVNLFLKEMAYQLSDGFSVNTGYFTASAHIKGVFDSAKETFNPAKHSVLFQFNQGDLLRKELGDVDVKIMGVADTGIIITEILDVKSGSVNDRVTPNRNLRIRGNKLKVAGEHPLVGIRFVNQMTGDAIAVDASDVVDNKPSELVIVVPPLEPGQYTLEVGSQYSVGKELLREPRTTVFDRILTVQ
;
A
#
# COMPACT_ATOMS: atom_id res chain seq x y z
N MET A 1 32.96 -5.59 -10.54
CA MET A 1 32.71 -5.57 -9.08
C MET A 1 31.66 -4.50 -8.84
N ASN A 2 30.49 -4.88 -8.33
CA ASN A 2 29.34 -3.98 -8.21
C ASN A 2 29.58 -3.03 -7.02
N ASN A 3 29.70 -1.73 -7.26
CA ASN A 3 30.08 -0.72 -6.27
C ASN A 3 28.85 -0.08 -5.58
N ALA A 4 27.73 -0.79 -5.56
CA ALA A 4 26.45 -0.29 -5.09
C ALA A 4 26.45 -0.10 -3.56
N LYS A 5 26.00 1.07 -3.12
CA LYS A 5 25.93 1.44 -1.69
C LYS A 5 24.57 1.13 -1.08
N HIS A 6 23.55 1.00 -1.93
CA HIS A 6 22.16 0.80 -1.52
C HIS A 6 21.55 -0.37 -2.30
N SER A 7 20.52 -1.01 -1.74
CA SER A 7 19.79 -2.06 -2.47
C SER A 7 18.29 -1.97 -2.26
N ILE A 8 17.53 -2.15 -3.35
CA ILE A 8 16.08 -2.32 -3.35
C ILE A 8 15.77 -3.78 -3.57
N LYS A 9 15.00 -4.40 -2.67
CA LYS A 9 14.54 -5.78 -2.83
C LYS A 9 13.28 -5.83 -3.68
N ALA A 10 13.17 -6.80 -4.57
CA ALA A 10 11.99 -7.01 -5.39
C ALA A 10 11.68 -8.50 -5.59
N ASN A 11 10.39 -8.81 -5.78
CA ASN A 11 9.89 -10.12 -6.15
C ASN A 11 9.36 -10.12 -7.58
N LEU A 12 9.44 -11.25 -8.27
CA LEU A 12 8.87 -11.45 -9.60
C LEU A 12 7.44 -12.02 -9.51
N TYR A 13 6.52 -11.44 -10.25
CA TYR A 13 5.12 -11.87 -10.36
C TYR A 13 4.80 -12.15 -11.82
N LEU A 14 3.95 -13.13 -12.11
CA LEU A 14 3.53 -13.39 -13.49
C LEU A 14 2.88 -12.13 -14.09
N ASN A 15 3.30 -11.76 -15.30
CA ASN A 15 2.77 -10.61 -16.00
C ASN A 15 1.53 -10.98 -16.80
N MET A 16 0.35 -10.61 -16.30
CA MET A 16 -0.93 -10.87 -16.97
C MET A 16 -1.25 -9.87 -18.08
N LEU A 17 -0.39 -8.85 -18.29
CA LEU A 17 -0.58 -7.81 -19.30
C LEU A 17 0.14 -8.12 -20.62
N THR A 18 0.87 -9.24 -20.69
CA THR A 18 1.54 -9.69 -21.91
C THR A 18 1.01 -11.05 -22.34
N ASP A 19 1.10 -11.31 -23.65
CA ASP A 19 0.61 -12.56 -24.24
C ASP A 19 1.47 -13.78 -23.88
N SER A 20 2.70 -13.55 -23.41
CA SER A 20 3.65 -14.61 -23.05
C SER A 20 3.41 -15.10 -21.61
N PRO A 21 3.12 -16.40 -21.42
CA PRO A 21 2.81 -16.97 -20.10
C PRO A 21 4.04 -17.14 -19.18
N ASN A 22 5.23 -16.75 -19.65
CA ASN A 22 6.48 -16.82 -18.89
C ASN A 22 7.09 -15.44 -18.63
N ASP A 23 6.33 -14.37 -18.88
CA ASP A 23 6.76 -13.02 -18.57
C ASP A 23 6.50 -12.71 -17.10
N TYR A 24 7.45 -12.04 -16.47
CA TYR A 24 7.32 -11.61 -15.09
C TYR A 24 7.47 -10.09 -14.97
N MET A 25 6.72 -9.49 -14.05
CA MET A 25 6.92 -8.12 -13.58
C MET A 25 7.61 -8.14 -12.22
N ALA A 26 8.58 -7.26 -12.02
CA ALA A 26 9.18 -7.05 -10.71
C ALA A 26 8.29 -6.09 -9.89
N ARG A 27 8.07 -6.41 -8.61
CA ARG A 27 7.47 -5.50 -7.64
C ARG A 27 8.40 -5.34 -6.45
N VAL A 28 8.61 -4.09 -6.05
CA VAL A 28 9.46 -3.74 -4.90
C VAL A 28 8.82 -4.27 -3.61
N LEU A 29 9.66 -4.83 -2.74
CA LEU A 29 9.30 -5.16 -1.38
C LEU A 29 9.53 -3.94 -0.49
N SER A 30 8.45 -3.26 -0.12
CA SER A 30 8.52 -2.12 0.80
C SER A 30 8.96 -2.59 2.19
N GLU A 31 10.02 -2.00 2.74
CA GLU A 31 10.49 -2.35 4.09
C GLU A 31 9.66 -1.67 5.18
N LYS A 32 9.49 -0.35 5.10
CA LYS A 32 8.69 0.47 6.02
C LYS A 32 8.36 1.83 5.37
N THR A 33 7.20 2.39 5.68
CA THR A 33 6.87 3.80 5.36
C THR A 33 7.50 4.72 6.41
N LEU A 34 8.26 5.72 5.96
CA LEU A 34 8.90 6.71 6.82
C LEU A 34 8.22 8.07 6.65
N ASN A 35 7.96 8.76 7.76
CA ASN A 35 7.44 10.13 7.76
C ASN A 35 8.57 11.17 7.92
N VAL A 36 8.24 12.47 7.93
CA VAL A 36 9.22 13.56 8.07
C VAL A 36 10.04 13.44 9.36
N ALA A 37 9.43 13.06 10.48
CA ALA A 37 10.11 12.88 11.76
C ALA A 37 11.12 11.72 11.70
N ASP A 38 10.74 10.58 11.11
CA ASP A 38 11.64 9.43 10.91
C ASP A 38 12.88 9.83 10.08
N ILE A 39 12.68 10.59 9.00
CA ILE A 39 13.79 11.05 8.14
C ILE A 39 14.71 12.04 8.87
N CYS A 40 14.14 13.01 9.60
CA CYS A 40 14.94 13.97 10.37
C CYS A 40 15.74 13.27 11.48
N GLN A 41 15.13 12.30 12.17
CA GLN A 41 15.82 11.51 13.18
C GLN A 41 16.96 10.69 12.56
N ALA A 42 16.73 10.02 11.43
CA ALA A 42 17.77 9.27 10.73
C ALA A 42 18.95 10.16 10.29
N ALA A 43 18.67 11.37 9.80
CA ALA A 43 19.70 12.33 9.38
C ALA A 43 20.62 12.73 10.55
N VAL A 44 20.04 13.07 11.70
CA VAL A 44 20.79 13.45 12.91
C VAL A 44 21.55 12.26 13.49
N THR A 45 20.91 11.09 13.62
CA THR A 45 21.55 9.89 14.16
C THR A 45 22.76 9.43 13.33
N ARG A 46 22.72 9.61 12.01
CA ARG A 46 23.85 9.31 11.11
C ARG A 46 24.99 10.36 11.19
N GLY A 47 24.79 11.46 11.91
CA GLY A 47 25.71 12.61 11.91
C GLY A 47 25.65 13.44 10.62
N GLY A 48 24.60 13.26 9.81
CA GLY A 48 24.41 13.96 8.54
C GLY A 48 23.80 15.36 8.68
N ALA A 49 23.37 15.73 9.88
CA ALA A 49 22.78 17.04 10.16
C ALA A 49 23.38 17.63 11.44
N PRO A 50 24.01 18.82 11.40
CA PRO A 50 24.58 19.49 12.58
C PRO A 50 23.50 20.25 13.37
N THR A 51 22.37 19.60 13.67
CA THR A 51 21.23 20.17 14.38
C THR A 51 20.44 19.08 15.10
N THR A 52 19.39 19.44 15.84
CA THR A 52 18.46 18.49 16.46
C THR A 52 17.40 18.03 15.46
N SER A 53 16.84 16.84 15.67
CA SER A 53 15.77 16.30 14.81
C SER A 53 14.53 17.20 14.82
N ASP A 54 14.17 17.75 15.98
CA ASP A 54 13.06 18.69 16.13
C ASP A 54 13.26 20.00 15.35
N ALA A 55 14.44 20.60 15.43
CA ALA A 55 14.75 21.83 14.71
C ALA A 55 14.75 21.61 13.19
N MET A 56 15.32 20.49 12.74
CA MET A 56 15.29 20.10 11.33
C MET A 56 13.85 19.89 10.85
N MET A 57 13.04 19.14 11.61
CA MET A 57 11.64 18.89 11.29
C MET A 57 10.83 20.19 11.21
N HIS A 58 11.03 21.12 12.15
CA HIS A 58 10.37 22.42 12.13
C HIS A 58 10.66 23.18 10.83
N ASN A 59 11.93 23.27 10.44
CA ASN A 59 12.35 23.98 9.22
C ASN A 59 11.82 23.30 7.95
N VAL A 60 11.85 21.97 7.88
CA VAL A 60 11.28 21.22 6.75
C VAL A 60 9.78 21.46 6.63
N ASN A 61 9.04 21.46 7.74
CA ASN A 61 7.60 21.73 7.72
C ASN A 61 7.28 23.16 7.26
N LEU A 62 8.07 24.17 7.67
CA LEU A 62 7.92 25.53 7.16
C LEU A 62 8.17 25.60 5.65
N PHE A 63 9.22 24.95 5.17
CA PHE A 63 9.52 24.87 3.74
C PHE A 63 8.40 24.20 2.94
N LEU A 64 7.89 23.05 3.41
CA LEU A 64 6.80 22.33 2.75
C LEU A 64 5.50 23.14 2.74
N LYS A 65 5.23 23.90 3.82
CA LYS A 65 4.08 24.79 3.91
C LYS A 65 4.17 25.93 2.88
N GLU A 66 5.33 26.58 2.78
CA GLU A 66 5.54 27.64 1.80
C GLU A 66 5.45 27.11 0.37
N MET A 67 6.05 25.95 0.10
CA MET A 67 5.92 25.27 -1.19
C MET A 67 4.44 25.02 -1.55
N ALA A 68 3.62 24.58 -0.60
CA ALA A 68 2.20 24.34 -0.84
C ALA A 68 1.44 25.64 -1.18
N TYR A 69 1.78 26.77 -0.56
CA TYR A 69 1.21 28.08 -0.92
C TYR A 69 1.58 28.47 -2.35
N GLN A 70 2.87 28.41 -2.71
CA GLN A 70 3.33 28.77 -4.05
C GLN A 70 2.71 27.88 -5.14
N LEU A 71 2.59 26.57 -4.89
CA LEU A 71 1.90 25.65 -5.81
C LEU A 71 0.42 26.01 -5.97
N SER A 72 -0.24 26.41 -4.88
CA SER A 72 -1.66 26.81 -4.89
C SER A 72 -1.89 28.10 -5.70
N ASP A 73 -0.88 28.96 -5.79
CA ASP A 73 -0.89 30.17 -6.62
C ASP A 73 -0.50 29.89 -8.09
N GLY A 74 -0.31 28.61 -8.46
CA GLY A 74 -0.02 28.18 -9.83
C GLY A 74 1.45 28.23 -10.21
N PHE A 75 2.35 28.53 -9.27
CA PHE A 75 3.79 28.42 -9.53
C PHE A 75 4.21 26.96 -9.69
N SER A 76 5.30 26.75 -10.43
CA SER A 76 5.99 25.45 -10.48
C SER A 76 7.20 25.48 -9.57
N VAL A 77 7.36 24.45 -8.75
CA VAL A 77 8.46 24.34 -7.79
C VAL A 77 9.44 23.27 -8.26
N ASN A 78 10.74 23.58 -8.24
CA ASN A 78 11.81 22.64 -8.50
C ASN A 78 12.78 22.63 -7.32
N THR A 79 12.87 21.49 -6.62
CA THR A 79 13.77 21.32 -5.46
C THR A 79 15.10 20.64 -5.84
N GLY A 80 15.27 20.29 -7.12
CA GLY A 80 16.33 19.41 -7.60
C GLY A 80 16.05 17.92 -7.36
N TYR A 81 15.37 17.56 -6.27
CA TYR A 81 14.95 16.18 -5.97
C TYR A 81 13.64 15.81 -6.68
N PHE A 82 12.74 16.77 -6.83
CA PHE A 82 11.50 16.64 -7.59
C PHE A 82 11.07 18.00 -8.16
N THR A 83 10.21 17.94 -9.18
CA THR A 83 9.45 19.10 -9.65
C THR A 83 7.98 18.90 -9.30
N ALA A 84 7.29 19.97 -8.91
CA ALA A 84 5.87 19.98 -8.62
C ALA A 84 5.17 21.12 -9.37
N SER A 85 4.00 20.85 -9.95
CA SER A 85 3.20 21.84 -10.68
C SER A 85 1.71 21.52 -10.60
N ALA A 86 0.85 22.53 -10.71
CA ALA A 86 -0.60 22.35 -10.81
C ALA A 86 -0.99 21.82 -12.21
N HIS A 87 -1.88 20.84 -12.24
CA HIS A 87 -2.45 20.27 -13.45
C HIS A 87 -3.97 20.22 -13.33
N ILE A 88 -4.66 20.58 -14.42
CA ILE A 88 -6.11 20.47 -14.53
C ILE A 88 -6.44 19.22 -15.34
N LYS A 89 -7.26 18.34 -14.78
CA LYS A 89 -7.86 17.19 -15.48
C LYS A 89 -9.30 17.51 -15.86
N GLY A 90 -9.78 16.84 -16.91
CA GLY A 90 -11.15 16.97 -17.42
C GLY A 90 -11.19 17.65 -18.79
N VAL A 91 -12.27 17.41 -19.53
CA VAL A 91 -12.45 17.91 -20.90
C VAL A 91 -13.34 19.14 -20.90
N PHE A 92 -12.84 20.20 -21.53
CA PHE A 92 -13.62 21.41 -21.83
C PHE A 92 -14.29 21.22 -23.20
N ASP A 93 -15.61 21.33 -23.23
CA ASP A 93 -16.46 21.15 -24.41
C ASP A 93 -16.49 22.40 -25.30
N SER A 94 -15.97 23.54 -24.83
CA SER A 94 -15.81 24.75 -25.64
C SER A 94 -14.70 25.67 -25.14
N ALA A 95 -14.20 26.54 -26.02
CA ALA A 95 -13.17 27.54 -25.68
C ALA A 95 -13.65 28.64 -24.71
N LYS A 96 -14.96 28.72 -24.42
CA LYS A 96 -15.53 29.68 -23.47
C LYS A 96 -15.95 29.04 -22.14
N GLU A 97 -15.82 27.71 -22.03
CA GLU A 97 -16.19 27.00 -20.81
C GLU A 97 -15.26 27.40 -19.67
N THR A 98 -15.86 27.72 -18.52
CA THR A 98 -15.13 28.00 -17.28
C THR A 98 -14.90 26.72 -16.48
N PHE A 99 -14.02 26.77 -15.49
CA PHE A 99 -13.79 25.62 -14.62
C PHE A 99 -15.11 25.15 -13.96
N ASN A 100 -15.40 23.86 -14.09
CA ASN A 100 -16.57 23.22 -13.49
C ASN A 100 -16.08 22.12 -12.54
N PRO A 101 -16.20 22.28 -11.20
CA PRO A 101 -15.74 21.27 -10.24
C PRO A 101 -16.42 19.89 -10.37
N ALA A 102 -17.56 19.79 -11.06
CA ALA A 102 -18.22 18.51 -11.34
C ALA A 102 -17.60 17.76 -12.53
N LYS A 103 -16.88 18.46 -13.42
CA LYS A 103 -16.22 17.90 -14.62
C LYS A 103 -14.70 17.91 -14.54
N HIS A 104 -14.15 18.93 -13.90
CA HIS A 104 -12.72 19.24 -13.89
C HIS A 104 -12.18 19.11 -12.47
N SER A 105 -10.94 18.68 -12.36
CA SER A 105 -10.23 18.61 -11.08
C SER A 105 -8.84 19.19 -11.19
N VAL A 106 -8.37 19.80 -10.10
CA VAL A 106 -6.99 20.30 -10.00
C VAL A 106 -6.20 19.32 -9.14
N LEU A 107 -5.00 18.97 -9.59
CA LEU A 107 -4.05 18.14 -8.83
C LEU A 107 -2.65 18.69 -8.97
N PHE A 108 -1.81 18.44 -7.97
CA PHE A 108 -0.38 18.70 -8.06
C PHE A 108 0.32 17.46 -8.59
N GLN A 109 0.98 17.58 -9.74
CA GLN A 109 1.79 16.51 -10.32
C GLN A 109 3.22 16.65 -9.84
N PHE A 110 3.80 15.53 -9.41
CA PHE A 110 5.20 15.44 -9.01
C PHE A 110 5.97 14.60 -10.02
N ASN A 111 7.17 15.05 -10.42
CA ASN A 111 8.09 14.27 -11.25
C ASN A 111 9.45 14.17 -10.58
N GLN A 112 10.18 13.08 -10.86
CA GLN A 112 11.54 12.87 -10.34
C GLN A 112 12.50 13.94 -10.86
N GLY A 113 13.23 14.58 -9.96
CA GLY A 113 14.26 15.56 -10.27
C GLY A 113 15.65 14.94 -10.48
N ASP A 114 16.58 15.75 -10.97
CA ASP A 114 17.90 15.30 -11.38
C ASP A 114 18.78 14.81 -10.23
N LEU A 115 18.65 15.39 -9.03
CA LEU A 115 19.40 14.95 -7.85
C LEU A 115 19.01 13.52 -7.46
N LEU A 116 17.70 13.24 -7.40
CA LEU A 116 17.22 11.90 -7.07
C LEU A 116 17.54 10.89 -8.17
N ARG A 117 17.57 11.31 -9.44
CA ARG A 117 17.96 10.45 -10.56
C ARG A 117 19.43 10.03 -10.48
N LYS A 118 20.33 10.91 -10.01
CA LYS A 118 21.76 10.58 -9.83
C LYS A 118 21.98 9.48 -8.80
N GLU A 119 21.20 9.47 -7.73
CA GLU A 119 21.29 8.45 -6.67
C GLU A 119 21.01 7.03 -7.19
N LEU A 120 20.25 6.88 -8.29
CA LEU A 120 19.97 5.56 -8.89
C LEU A 120 21.25 4.83 -9.34
N GLY A 121 22.34 5.54 -9.63
CA GLY A 121 23.62 4.93 -9.99
C GLY A 121 24.26 4.13 -8.84
N ASP A 122 23.91 4.44 -7.59
CA ASP A 122 24.42 3.77 -6.39
C ASP A 122 23.47 2.70 -5.83
N VAL A 123 22.35 2.41 -6.53
CA VAL A 123 21.30 1.48 -6.12
C VAL A 123 21.36 0.19 -6.92
N ASP A 124 21.44 -0.95 -6.22
CA ASP A 124 21.30 -2.29 -6.79
C ASP A 124 19.88 -2.85 -6.59
N VAL A 125 19.34 -3.56 -7.57
CA VAL A 125 18.04 -4.24 -7.44
C VAL A 125 18.27 -5.72 -7.14
N LYS A 126 17.91 -6.14 -5.93
CA LYS A 126 18.03 -7.53 -5.48
C LYS A 126 16.73 -8.28 -5.71
N ILE A 127 16.73 -9.16 -6.71
CA ILE A 127 15.63 -10.07 -6.96
C ILE A 127 15.65 -11.18 -5.92
N MET A 128 14.64 -11.20 -5.07
CA MET A 128 14.51 -12.18 -3.99
C MET A 128 13.95 -13.53 -4.49
N GLY A 129 13.40 -13.54 -5.71
CA GLY A 129 12.89 -14.73 -6.39
C GLY A 129 11.57 -14.45 -7.11
N VAL A 130 10.99 -15.52 -7.66
CA VAL A 130 9.57 -15.51 -8.03
C VAL A 130 8.77 -15.51 -6.74
N ALA A 131 7.90 -14.52 -6.55
CA ALA A 131 6.94 -14.55 -5.47
C ALA A 131 6.22 -15.89 -5.56
N ASP A 132 6.34 -16.72 -4.51
CA ASP A 132 5.43 -17.85 -4.39
C ASP A 132 4.03 -17.25 -4.52
N THR A 133 3.24 -17.77 -5.44
CA THR A 133 1.89 -17.27 -5.74
C THR A 133 1.02 -17.62 -4.55
N GLY A 134 1.24 -16.92 -3.46
CA GLY A 134 0.56 -17.04 -2.19
C GLY A 134 -0.82 -16.43 -2.31
N ILE A 135 -1.42 -16.26 -1.15
CA ILE A 135 -2.73 -15.66 -1.03
C ILE A 135 -2.58 -14.18 -1.41
N ILE A 136 -3.40 -13.70 -2.34
CA ILE A 136 -3.43 -12.29 -2.75
C ILE A 136 -4.81 -11.75 -2.40
N ILE A 137 -4.86 -10.63 -1.68
CA ILE A 137 -6.09 -9.85 -1.47
C ILE A 137 -6.01 -8.64 -2.42
N THR A 138 -6.99 -8.49 -3.30
CA THR A 138 -7.04 -7.39 -4.28
C THR A 138 -8.05 -6.32 -3.89
N GLU A 139 -9.14 -6.71 -3.24
CA GLU A 139 -10.22 -5.80 -2.89
C GLU A 139 -10.95 -6.29 -1.64
N ILE A 140 -11.36 -5.34 -0.80
CA ILE A 140 -12.24 -5.52 0.33
C ILE A 140 -13.43 -4.58 0.13
N LEU A 141 -14.64 -5.13 0.14
CA LEU A 141 -15.90 -4.40 0.04
C LEU A 141 -16.73 -4.62 1.31
N ASP A 142 -16.98 -3.54 2.03
CA ASP A 142 -17.93 -3.52 3.14
C ASP A 142 -19.35 -3.42 2.61
N VAL A 143 -20.15 -4.48 2.80
CA VAL A 143 -21.48 -4.59 2.20
C VAL A 143 -22.46 -3.58 2.81
N LYS A 144 -22.25 -3.16 4.06
CA LYS A 144 -23.16 -2.24 4.75
C LYS A 144 -23.00 -0.80 4.28
N SER A 145 -21.77 -0.31 4.17
CA SER A 145 -21.44 1.06 3.77
C SER A 145 -21.21 1.22 2.27
N GLY A 146 -20.91 0.12 1.56
CA GLY A 146 -20.45 0.16 0.18
C GLY A 146 -19.00 0.63 0.02
N SER A 147 -18.26 0.81 1.13
CA SER A 147 -16.87 1.24 1.11
C SER A 147 -15.97 0.17 0.51
N VAL A 148 -15.02 0.60 -0.32
CA VAL A 148 -14.03 -0.26 -0.96
C VAL A 148 -12.66 0.08 -0.42
N ASN A 149 -11.96 -0.90 0.13
CA ASN A 149 -10.57 -0.83 0.60
C ASN A 149 -10.30 0.24 1.67
N ASP A 150 -11.31 0.63 2.43
CA ASP A 150 -11.20 1.71 3.41
C ASP A 150 -11.95 1.35 4.70
N ARG A 151 -13.28 1.27 4.68
CA ARG A 151 -14.08 1.11 5.91
C ARG A 151 -14.58 -0.31 6.08
N VAL A 152 -14.70 -0.72 7.34
CA VAL A 152 -15.25 -2.02 7.74
C VAL A 152 -16.26 -1.80 8.86
N THR A 153 -17.46 -2.37 8.72
CA THR A 153 -18.52 -2.30 9.71
C THR A 153 -18.56 -3.60 10.54
N PRO A 154 -18.37 -3.57 11.86
CA PRO A 154 -18.49 -4.75 12.72
C PRO A 154 -19.87 -5.43 12.60
N ASN A 155 -19.91 -6.76 12.77
CA ASN A 155 -21.11 -7.59 12.71
C ASN A 155 -21.89 -7.51 11.38
N ARG A 156 -21.22 -7.12 10.29
CA ARG A 156 -21.78 -7.05 8.94
C ARG A 156 -20.92 -7.82 7.95
N ASN A 157 -21.48 -8.07 6.77
CA ASN A 157 -20.79 -8.84 5.76
C ASN A 157 -19.66 -8.03 5.13
N LEU A 158 -18.50 -8.67 5.00
CA LEU A 158 -17.34 -8.16 4.29
C LEU A 158 -17.00 -9.12 3.15
N ARG A 159 -16.82 -8.58 1.95
CA ARG A 159 -16.45 -9.35 0.76
C ARG A 159 -14.99 -9.09 0.43
N ILE A 160 -14.20 -10.16 0.39
CA ILE A 160 -12.76 -10.11 0.16
C ILE A 160 -12.50 -10.81 -1.18
N ARG A 161 -11.99 -10.08 -2.17
CA ARG A 161 -11.65 -10.62 -3.49
C ARG A 161 -10.15 -10.74 -3.64
N GLY A 162 -9.72 -11.74 -4.42
CA GLY A 162 -8.32 -12.04 -4.53
C GLY A 162 -8.01 -13.33 -5.27
N ASN A 163 -6.84 -13.89 -4.97
CA ASN A 163 -6.38 -15.17 -5.53
C ASN A 163 -5.94 -16.11 -4.40
N LYS A 164 -6.31 -17.39 -4.53
CA LYS A 164 -6.04 -18.47 -3.56
C LYS A 164 -6.47 -18.14 -2.12
N LEU A 165 -7.57 -17.40 -1.98
CA LEU A 165 -8.12 -16.96 -0.69
C LEU A 165 -8.74 -18.09 0.15
N LYS A 166 -9.10 -19.22 -0.47
CA LYS A 166 -9.82 -20.30 0.19
C LYS A 166 -9.11 -20.70 1.49
N VAL A 167 -9.80 -20.60 2.62
CA VAL A 167 -9.29 -20.98 3.94
C VAL A 167 -9.46 -22.50 4.10
N ALA A 168 -8.36 -23.22 4.25
CA ALA A 168 -8.36 -24.66 4.46
C ALA A 168 -7.09 -25.09 5.22
N GLY A 169 -7.20 -26.10 6.08
CA GLY A 169 -6.11 -26.60 6.92
C GLY A 169 -6.44 -26.53 8.41
N GLU A 170 -5.57 -27.13 9.21
CA GLU A 170 -5.74 -27.25 10.67
C GLU A 170 -4.66 -26.46 11.44
N HIS A 171 -3.66 -25.89 10.75
CA HIS A 171 -2.61 -25.13 11.41
C HIS A 171 -3.19 -23.90 12.12
N PRO A 172 -2.73 -23.52 13.33
CA PRO A 172 -3.23 -22.35 14.08
C PRO A 172 -3.16 -20.99 13.35
N LEU A 173 -2.42 -20.92 12.25
CA LEU A 173 -2.30 -19.70 11.44
C LEU A 173 -3.32 -19.66 10.30
N VAL A 174 -4.05 -20.75 10.05
CA VAL A 174 -5.14 -20.83 9.09
C VAL A 174 -6.35 -20.08 9.64
N GLY A 175 -6.94 -19.22 8.82
CA GLY A 175 -8.06 -18.39 9.21
C GLY A 175 -7.94 -16.96 8.69
N ILE A 176 -8.89 -16.14 9.10
CA ILE A 176 -8.96 -14.72 8.76
C ILE A 176 -8.86 -13.96 10.07
N ARG A 177 -8.05 -12.89 10.12
CA ARG A 177 -7.90 -12.10 11.35
C ARG A 177 -7.75 -10.62 11.06
N PHE A 178 -8.23 -9.81 11.99
CA PHE A 178 -8.04 -8.37 12.01
C PHE A 178 -6.99 -8.03 13.06
N VAL A 179 -5.91 -7.35 12.66
CA VAL A 179 -4.83 -6.96 13.57
C VAL A 179 -4.94 -5.46 13.83
N ASN A 180 -5.15 -5.08 15.09
CA ASN A 180 -5.23 -3.69 15.50
C ASN A 180 -3.84 -3.04 15.37
N GLN A 181 -3.75 -1.92 14.65
CA GLN A 181 -2.48 -1.25 14.37
C GLN A 181 -1.89 -0.51 15.57
N MET A 182 -2.71 -0.22 16.59
CA MET A 182 -2.27 0.46 17.80
C MET A 182 -1.83 -0.53 18.88
N THR A 183 -2.57 -1.61 19.11
CA THR A 183 -2.26 -2.59 20.18
C THR A 183 -1.50 -3.82 19.69
N GLY A 184 -1.60 -4.14 18.40
CA GLY A 184 -1.09 -5.39 17.82
C GLY A 184 -2.00 -6.60 18.06
N ASP A 185 -3.15 -6.41 18.71
CA ASP A 185 -4.07 -7.51 19.02
C ASP A 185 -4.69 -8.07 17.74
N ALA A 186 -4.62 -9.40 17.59
CA ALA A 186 -5.19 -10.13 16.47
C ALA A 186 -6.53 -10.76 16.86
N ILE A 187 -7.60 -10.33 16.20
CA ILE A 187 -8.97 -10.83 16.42
C ILE A 187 -9.32 -11.76 15.26
N ALA A 188 -9.45 -13.06 15.54
CA ALA A 188 -9.80 -14.05 14.53
C ALA A 188 -11.29 -14.02 14.20
N VAL A 189 -11.61 -14.25 12.93
CA VAL A 189 -12.98 -14.51 12.45
C VAL A 189 -13.30 -15.97 12.73
N ASP A 190 -14.46 -16.23 13.36
CA ASP A 190 -14.89 -17.59 13.63
C ASP A 190 -15.19 -18.35 12.33
N ALA A 191 -14.96 -19.67 12.31
CA ALA A 191 -15.23 -20.48 11.13
C ALA A 191 -16.71 -20.47 10.73
N SER A 192 -17.63 -20.31 11.69
CA SER A 192 -19.07 -20.18 11.45
C SER A 192 -19.48 -18.84 10.84
N ASP A 193 -18.63 -17.81 10.95
CA ASP A 193 -18.83 -16.49 10.35
C ASP A 193 -18.33 -16.42 8.90
N VAL A 194 -17.78 -17.50 8.35
CA VAL A 194 -17.38 -17.58 6.93
C VAL A 194 -18.56 -18.05 6.09
N VAL A 195 -19.20 -17.12 5.39
CA VAL A 195 -20.40 -17.33 4.57
C VAL A 195 -20.06 -17.99 3.22
N ASP A 196 -19.03 -17.49 2.53
CA ASP A 196 -18.52 -18.06 1.27
C ASP A 196 -17.01 -18.25 1.39
N ASN A 197 -16.52 -19.44 1.01
CA ASN A 197 -15.10 -19.81 1.07
C ASN A 197 -14.59 -20.29 -0.30
N LYS A 198 -14.31 -19.35 -1.22
CA LYS A 198 -13.87 -19.65 -2.59
C LYS A 198 -12.43 -19.19 -2.82
N PRO A 199 -11.66 -19.83 -3.72
CA PRO A 199 -10.30 -19.39 -4.03
C PRO A 199 -10.17 -17.95 -4.53
N SER A 200 -11.19 -17.43 -5.21
CA SER A 200 -11.20 -16.06 -5.75
C SER A 200 -11.91 -15.04 -4.84
N GLU A 201 -12.63 -15.52 -3.81
CA GLU A 201 -13.52 -14.68 -3.02
C GLU A 201 -13.88 -15.32 -1.67
N LEU A 202 -13.84 -14.51 -0.62
CA LEU A 202 -14.39 -14.84 0.69
C LEU A 202 -15.53 -13.87 1.00
N VAL A 203 -16.59 -14.37 1.62
CA VAL A 203 -17.59 -13.54 2.29
C VAL A 203 -17.61 -13.95 3.75
N ILE A 204 -17.41 -12.98 4.63
CA ILE A 204 -17.39 -13.21 6.08
C ILE A 204 -18.34 -12.26 6.80
N VAL A 205 -18.72 -12.60 8.02
CA VAL A 205 -19.25 -11.66 9.00
C VAL A 205 -18.06 -11.11 9.81
N VAL A 206 -17.95 -9.79 9.87
CA VAL A 206 -16.88 -9.14 10.64
C VAL A 206 -17.16 -9.35 12.14
N PRO A 207 -16.18 -9.81 12.93
CA PRO A 207 -16.34 -9.95 14.38
C PRO A 207 -16.56 -8.58 15.05
N PRO A 208 -16.95 -8.54 16.34
CA PRO A 208 -16.92 -7.29 17.09
C PRO A 208 -15.49 -6.75 17.13
N LEU A 209 -15.31 -5.53 16.60
CA LEU A 209 -14.05 -4.79 16.57
C LEU A 209 -14.29 -3.42 17.19
N GLU A 210 -13.35 -2.98 18.02
CA GLU A 210 -13.36 -1.60 18.54
C GLU A 210 -13.04 -0.60 17.43
N PRO A 211 -13.53 0.66 17.51
CA PRO A 211 -13.18 1.70 16.56
C PRO A 211 -11.66 1.90 16.49
N GLY A 212 -11.09 1.91 15.28
CA GLY A 212 -9.64 2.00 15.12
C GLY A 212 -9.14 1.64 13.72
N GLN A 213 -7.83 1.51 13.61
CA GLN A 213 -7.13 1.12 12.37
C GLN A 213 -6.69 -0.33 12.46
N TYR A 214 -7.00 -1.11 11.42
CA TYR A 214 -6.75 -2.55 11.37
C TYR A 214 -6.10 -2.96 10.05
N THR A 215 -5.34 -4.05 10.06
CA THR A 215 -4.96 -4.79 8.85
C THR A 215 -5.68 -6.13 8.83
N LEU A 216 -6.12 -6.55 7.65
CA LEU A 216 -6.70 -7.88 7.46
C LEU A 216 -5.59 -8.86 7.06
N GLU A 217 -5.52 -10.00 7.75
CA GLU A 217 -4.65 -11.12 7.36
C GLU A 217 -5.48 -12.35 7.00
N VAL A 218 -5.03 -13.09 5.99
CA VAL A 218 -5.61 -14.37 5.58
C VAL A 218 -4.50 -15.41 5.57
N GLY A 219 -4.72 -16.52 6.29
CA GLY A 219 -3.86 -17.68 6.33
C GLY A 219 -4.55 -18.93 5.80
N SER A 220 -3.85 -19.74 5.01
CA SER A 220 -4.39 -20.98 4.45
C SER A 220 -3.31 -21.98 4.07
N GLN A 221 -3.59 -23.27 4.24
CA GLN A 221 -2.85 -24.39 3.65
C GLN A 221 -3.43 -24.82 2.29
N TYR A 222 -4.39 -24.07 1.74
CA TYR A 222 -4.97 -24.37 0.43
C TYR A 222 -3.92 -24.32 -0.68
N SER A 223 -3.93 -25.35 -1.53
CA SER A 223 -3.17 -25.40 -2.78
C SER A 223 -4.13 -25.69 -3.94
N VAL A 224 -3.72 -25.35 -5.17
CA VAL A 224 -4.50 -25.68 -6.39
C VAL A 224 -4.47 -27.20 -6.66
N GLY A 225 -3.52 -27.92 -6.07
CA GLY A 225 -3.46 -29.38 -6.08
C GLY A 225 -4.49 -30.02 -5.14
N LYS A 226 -4.57 -31.35 -5.15
CA LYS A 226 -5.49 -32.09 -4.27
C LYS A 226 -5.05 -32.12 -2.80
N GLU A 227 -3.78 -31.81 -2.51
CA GLU A 227 -3.21 -31.87 -1.17
C GLU A 227 -3.06 -30.48 -0.55
N LEU A 228 -3.27 -30.41 0.77
CA LEU A 228 -2.97 -29.22 1.56
C LEU A 228 -1.45 -29.05 1.72
N LEU A 229 -1.01 -27.81 1.80
CA LEU A 229 0.38 -27.48 2.10
C LEU A 229 0.74 -27.89 3.52
N ARG A 230 1.98 -28.33 3.75
CA ARG A 230 2.47 -28.66 5.10
C ARG A 230 2.49 -27.42 6.00
N GLU A 231 3.03 -26.33 5.49
CA GLU A 231 3.05 -25.03 6.17
C GLU A 231 1.99 -24.09 5.57
N PRO A 232 1.25 -23.33 6.39
CA PRO A 232 0.29 -22.36 5.90
C PRO A 232 0.99 -21.18 5.22
N ARG A 233 0.36 -20.65 4.17
CA ARG A 233 0.70 -19.35 3.59
C ARG A 233 -0.14 -18.29 4.24
N THR A 234 0.45 -17.15 4.57
CA THR A 234 -0.27 -15.98 5.08
C THR A 234 -0.07 -14.79 4.15
N THR A 235 -1.05 -13.90 4.12
CA THR A 235 -0.97 -12.62 3.43
C THR A 235 -1.63 -11.55 4.28
N VAL A 236 -1.13 -10.32 4.16
CA VAL A 236 -1.69 -9.14 4.82
C VAL A 236 -2.18 -8.22 3.72
N PHE A 237 -3.38 -7.67 3.88
CA PHE A 237 -3.87 -6.66 2.97
C PHE A 237 -2.99 -5.40 3.07
N ASP A 238 -2.59 -4.85 1.93
CA ASP A 238 -1.59 -3.79 1.81
C ASP A 238 -2.10 -2.42 2.29
N ARG A 239 -3.40 -2.30 2.56
CA ARG A 239 -4.06 -1.09 3.04
C ARG A 239 -4.61 -1.27 4.44
N ILE A 240 -4.56 -0.18 5.19
CA ILE A 240 -5.18 -0.07 6.52
C ILE A 240 -6.69 0.11 6.34
N LEU A 241 -7.46 -0.61 7.14
CA LEU A 241 -8.91 -0.54 7.21
C LEU A 241 -9.33 0.26 8.45
N THR A 242 -10.31 1.15 8.28
CA THR A 242 -10.90 1.95 9.35
C THR A 242 -12.17 1.28 9.85
N VAL A 243 -12.18 0.90 11.12
CA VAL A 243 -13.35 0.40 11.84
C VAL A 243 -14.04 1.55 12.56
N GLN A 244 -15.37 1.63 12.44
CA GLN A 244 -16.22 2.61 13.11
C GLN A 244 -17.46 1.96 13.71
#